data_AF-A0A157ZFY4-F1
#
_entry.id   AF-A0A157ZFY4-F1
#
_cell.length_a   1.000
_cell.length_b   1.000
_cell.length_c   1.000
_cell.angle_alpha   90.00
_cell.angle_beta   90.00
_cell.angle_gamma   90.00
#
_symmetry.space_group_name_H-M   'P 1'
#
loop_
_entity.id
_entity.type
_entity.pdbx_description
1 polymer ?
#
loop_
_entity_poly.entity_id
_entity_poly.type
_entity_poly.pdbx_seq_one_letter_code
_entity_poly.pdbx_strand_id
1 'polypeptide(L)'
;MPMPSPRLVLASFGLIALAACGGRAATTPSYQQELFNTGVSPYAHNFDATVNETCEAARRALLSQGFLTTMGQPDTVDATKNFQPNADTHAVVSFHVVCTPGENATNQSIAYVNAVQDGYALKKSDTSASVGLSVLGSLSLPIRSNSDAMVKISSETVPAGKFYDRFFNLMSHYLNTVPRSSPIASDEVKSKPLAPSLIVSSPELTPTPIVVQAPEAATAIQASGAAAETKRQAQAAASEAVAASAPNGTSAPAH
;
A
#
# COMPACT_ATOMS: atom_id res chain seq x y z
N MET A 1 60.11 25.83 -42.28
CA MET A 1 59.10 25.24 -41.37
C MET A 1 59.65 25.31 -39.95
N PRO A 2 59.13 26.16 -39.06
CA PRO A 2 59.58 26.18 -37.67
C PRO A 2 58.81 25.12 -36.87
N MET A 3 59.54 24.28 -36.14
CA MET A 3 58.95 23.31 -35.21
C MET A 3 58.61 23.99 -33.88
N PRO A 4 57.43 23.74 -33.30
CA PRO A 4 57.06 24.32 -32.01
C PRO A 4 57.84 23.68 -30.85
N SER A 5 58.27 24.54 -29.91
CA SER A 5 59.11 24.20 -28.76
C SER A 5 58.33 23.40 -27.70
N PRO A 6 58.90 22.31 -27.13
CA PRO A 6 58.19 21.39 -26.23
C PRO A 6 57.82 22.01 -24.86
N ARG A 7 58.38 23.18 -24.52
CA ARG A 7 58.08 23.88 -23.26
C ARG A 7 56.68 24.52 -23.23
N LEU A 8 56.09 24.77 -24.39
CA LEU A 8 54.75 25.38 -24.51
C LEU A 8 53.62 24.34 -24.38
N VAL A 9 53.91 23.05 -24.64
CA VAL A 9 52.92 21.96 -24.56
C VAL A 9 52.63 21.54 -23.10
N LEU A 10 53.62 21.66 -22.22
CA LEU A 10 53.49 21.33 -20.79
C LEU A 10 52.71 22.40 -20.00
N ALA A 11 52.73 23.66 -20.42
CA ALA A 11 51.99 24.73 -19.75
C ALA A 11 50.47 24.67 -20.00
N SER A 12 50.05 24.13 -21.16
CA SER A 12 48.63 23.94 -21.49
C SER A 12 47.97 22.76 -20.77
N PHE A 13 48.73 21.75 -20.34
CA PHE A 13 48.17 20.59 -19.63
C PHE A 13 47.92 20.86 -18.14
N GLY A 14 48.62 21.81 -17.52
CA GLY A 14 48.43 22.18 -16.11
C GLY A 14 47.13 22.94 -15.84
N LEU A 15 46.66 23.74 -16.80
CA LEU A 15 45.44 24.55 -16.65
C LEU A 15 44.15 23.74 -16.81
N ILE A 16 44.19 22.58 -17.48
CA ILE A 16 43.01 21.68 -17.62
C ILE A 16 42.83 20.83 -16.34
N ALA A 17 43.90 20.57 -15.59
CA ALA A 17 43.83 19.77 -14.38
C ALA A 17 43.19 20.49 -13.17
N LEU A 18 43.14 21.83 -13.15
CA LEU A 18 42.55 22.60 -12.04
C LEU A 18 41.05 22.90 -12.20
N ALA A 19 40.45 22.65 -13.37
CA ALA A 19 39.01 22.83 -13.58
C ALA A 19 38.17 21.62 -13.08
N ALA A 20 38.79 20.53 -12.65
CA ALA A 20 38.11 19.28 -12.29
C ALA A 20 37.75 19.14 -10.79
N CYS A 21 38.16 20.06 -9.91
CA CYS A 21 38.01 19.89 -8.45
C CYS A 21 37.12 20.94 -7.74
N GLY A 22 36.48 21.87 -8.45
CA GLY A 22 35.71 22.96 -7.83
C GLY A 22 34.19 22.72 -7.66
N GLY A 23 33.64 21.68 -8.30
CA GLY A 23 32.20 21.49 -8.41
C GLY A 23 31.63 20.48 -7.41
N ARG A 24 31.92 20.59 -6.11
CA ARG A 24 30.98 20.04 -5.12
C ARG A 24 29.78 20.97 -5.13
N ALA A 25 28.87 20.77 -6.08
CA ALA A 25 27.55 21.36 -6.05
C ALA A 25 27.02 21.11 -4.65
N ALA A 26 26.88 22.18 -3.86
CA ALA A 26 26.17 22.11 -2.60
C ALA A 26 24.82 21.47 -2.94
N THR A 27 24.55 20.29 -2.39
CA THR A 27 23.27 19.61 -2.59
C THR A 27 22.21 20.57 -2.09
N THR A 28 21.60 21.30 -3.02
CA THR A 28 20.54 22.25 -2.72
C THR A 28 19.45 21.44 -2.05
N PRO A 29 18.95 21.86 -0.87
CA PRO A 29 17.90 21.11 -0.21
C PRO A 29 16.70 21.02 -1.16
N SER A 30 16.16 19.80 -1.33
CA SER A 30 15.18 19.43 -2.36
C SER A 30 13.97 20.38 -2.44
N TYR A 31 13.60 21.04 -1.33
CA TYR A 31 12.50 22.01 -1.30
C TYR A 31 12.78 23.30 -2.10
N GLN A 32 14.05 23.65 -2.36
CA GLN A 32 14.40 24.85 -3.13
C GLN A 32 14.17 24.68 -4.62
N GLN A 33 13.98 23.44 -5.09
CA GLN A 33 13.57 23.14 -6.47
C GLN A 33 12.04 23.15 -6.65
N GLU A 34 11.27 23.29 -5.58
CA GLU A 34 9.82 23.47 -5.67
C GLU A 34 9.50 24.86 -6.22
N LEU A 35 9.26 24.90 -7.54
CA LEU A 35 8.83 26.10 -8.24
C LEU A 35 7.30 26.17 -8.18
N PHE A 36 6.78 26.92 -7.22
CA PHE A 36 5.36 27.27 -7.14
C PHE A 36 4.99 28.19 -8.30
N ASN A 37 4.70 27.58 -9.44
CA ASN A 37 4.30 28.25 -10.67
C ASN A 37 2.78 28.14 -10.88
N THR A 38 2.17 29.15 -11.50
CA THR A 38 0.75 29.17 -11.88
C THR A 38 0.46 28.37 -13.17
N GLY A 39 1.41 27.57 -13.65
CA GLY A 39 1.25 26.71 -14.82
C GLY A 39 0.44 25.46 -14.53
N VAL A 40 0.31 24.58 -15.53
CA VAL A 40 -0.35 23.27 -15.38
C VAL A 40 0.39 22.44 -14.34
N SER A 41 -0.27 22.11 -13.23
CA SER A 41 0.30 21.26 -12.19
C SER A 41 0.29 19.80 -12.64
N PRO A 42 1.41 19.06 -12.53
CA PRO A 42 1.44 17.62 -12.83
C PRO A 42 0.67 16.77 -11.81
N TYR A 43 0.28 17.37 -10.68
CA TYR A 43 -0.45 16.73 -9.59
C TYR A 43 -1.95 17.02 -9.64
N ALA A 44 -2.43 17.77 -10.63
CA ALA A 44 -3.83 18.15 -10.77
C ALA A 44 -4.36 17.83 -12.17
N HIS A 45 -5.60 17.35 -12.25
CA HIS A 45 -6.27 17.12 -13.53
C HIS A 45 -7.75 17.50 -13.45
N ASN A 46 -8.24 18.20 -14.47
CA ASN A 46 -9.66 18.58 -14.58
C ASN A 46 -10.47 17.42 -15.20
N PHE A 47 -11.68 17.23 -14.71
CA PHE A 47 -12.61 16.21 -15.21
C PHE A 47 -14.00 16.83 -15.42
N ASP A 48 -14.63 16.48 -16.53
CA ASP A 48 -16.03 16.80 -16.83
C ASP A 48 -16.97 15.81 -16.10
N ALA A 49 -16.86 15.77 -14.78
CA ALA A 49 -17.67 14.96 -13.88
C ALA A 49 -17.83 15.65 -12.53
N THR A 50 -18.84 15.25 -11.77
CA THR A 50 -19.04 15.76 -10.39
C THR A 50 -17.90 15.31 -9.47
N VAL A 51 -17.70 16.01 -8.35
CA VAL A 51 -16.68 15.67 -7.34
C VAL A 51 -16.76 14.20 -6.92
N ASN A 52 -17.98 13.71 -6.65
CA ASN A 52 -18.20 12.34 -6.20
C ASN A 52 -17.83 11.33 -7.30
N GLU A 53 -18.24 11.58 -8.55
CA GLU A 53 -17.93 10.71 -9.68
C GLU A 53 -16.42 10.63 -9.93
N THR A 54 -15.72 11.77 -9.90
CA THR A 54 -14.27 11.82 -10.08
C THR A 54 -13.53 11.04 -8.99
N CYS A 55 -13.93 11.16 -7.73
CA CYS A 55 -13.29 10.43 -6.64
C CYS A 55 -13.66 8.94 -6.63
N GLU A 56 -14.88 8.56 -7.02
CA GLU A 56 -15.22 7.16 -7.25
C GLU A 56 -14.43 6.55 -8.42
N ALA A 57 -14.17 7.31 -9.48
CA ALA A 57 -13.27 6.88 -10.55
C ALA A 57 -11.82 6.73 -10.08
N ALA A 58 -11.31 7.63 -9.22
CA ALA A 58 -10.00 7.50 -8.59
C ALA A 58 -9.92 6.21 -7.76
N ARG A 59 -10.92 5.95 -6.93
CA ARG A 59 -11.00 4.73 -6.12
C ARG A 59 -10.97 3.47 -6.99
N ARG A 60 -11.78 3.42 -8.05
CA ARG A 60 -11.82 2.29 -9.00
C ARG A 60 -10.49 2.10 -9.72
N ALA A 61 -9.88 3.18 -10.17
CA ALA A 61 -8.55 3.15 -10.76
C ALA A 61 -7.51 2.56 -9.79
N LEU A 62 -7.47 3.02 -8.55
CA LEU A 62 -6.54 2.51 -7.53
C LEU A 62 -6.78 1.02 -7.20
N LEU A 63 -8.04 0.63 -7.02
CA LEU A 63 -8.42 -0.77 -6.78
C LEU A 63 -8.01 -1.67 -7.96
N SER A 64 -8.18 -1.21 -9.20
CA SER A 64 -7.79 -1.98 -10.40
C SER A 64 -6.27 -2.22 -10.49
N GLN A 65 -5.48 -1.33 -9.89
CA GLN A 65 -4.03 -1.46 -9.79
C GLN A 65 -3.57 -2.25 -8.55
N GLY A 66 -4.51 -2.78 -7.76
CA GLY A 66 -4.25 -3.57 -6.56
C GLY A 66 -3.84 -2.75 -5.34
N PHE A 67 -4.23 -1.47 -5.28
CA PHE A 67 -4.10 -0.68 -4.06
C PHE A 67 -5.26 -0.98 -3.10
N LEU A 68 -4.98 -0.94 -1.80
CA LEU A 68 -6.00 -0.95 -0.76
C LEU A 68 -6.47 0.49 -0.53
N THR A 69 -7.74 0.76 -0.81
CA THR A 69 -8.32 2.10 -0.69
C THR A 69 -9.09 2.30 0.61
N THR A 70 -8.96 3.49 1.21
CA THR A 70 -9.80 3.99 2.30
C THR A 70 -10.44 5.29 1.86
N MET A 71 -11.74 5.46 2.11
CA MET A 71 -12.44 6.73 1.87
C MET A 71 -13.03 7.22 3.19
N GLY A 72 -12.45 8.29 3.73
CA GLY A 72 -13.01 8.97 4.91
C GLY A 72 -14.16 9.91 4.57
N GLN A 73 -14.15 10.47 3.35
CA GLN A 73 -15.12 11.45 2.85
C GLN A 73 -15.40 11.16 1.35
N PRO A 74 -16.55 11.59 0.80
CA PRO A 74 -16.89 11.32 -0.61
C PRO A 74 -16.00 12.04 -1.63
N ASP A 75 -15.23 13.04 -1.19
CA ASP A 75 -14.34 13.86 -2.00
C ASP A 75 -12.85 13.49 -1.80
N THR A 76 -12.56 12.45 -1.03
CA THR A 76 -11.18 12.07 -0.68
C THR A 76 -10.99 10.56 -0.78
N VAL A 77 -9.90 10.14 -1.42
CA VAL A 77 -9.50 8.73 -1.53
C VAL A 77 -8.04 8.58 -1.14
N ASP A 78 -7.82 7.79 -0.09
CA ASP A 78 -6.47 7.36 0.29
C ASP A 78 -6.26 5.93 -0.19
N ALA A 79 -5.05 5.58 -0.59
CA ALA A 79 -4.75 4.21 -0.95
C ALA A 79 -3.30 3.82 -0.69
N THR A 80 -3.06 2.55 -0.39
CA THR A 80 -1.71 2.04 -0.13
C THR A 80 -1.43 0.76 -0.89
N LYS A 81 -0.17 0.56 -1.27
CA LYS A 81 0.31 -0.69 -1.85
C LYS A 81 1.73 -0.97 -1.38
N ASN A 82 1.95 -2.21 -0.95
CA ASN A 82 3.23 -2.68 -0.46
C ASN A 82 3.98 -3.41 -1.58
N PHE A 83 5.29 -3.16 -1.65
CA PHE A 83 6.22 -3.80 -2.55
C PHE A 83 7.38 -4.37 -1.73
N GLN A 84 7.81 -5.58 -2.06
CA GLN A 84 9.00 -6.20 -1.47
C GLN A 84 9.87 -6.71 -2.62
N PRO A 85 10.74 -5.86 -3.19
CA PRO A 85 11.60 -6.27 -4.30
C PRO A 85 12.52 -7.43 -3.91
N ASN A 86 13.10 -7.36 -2.71
CA ASN A 86 14.01 -8.35 -2.13
C ASN A 86 13.61 -8.61 -0.66
N ALA A 87 14.09 -9.70 -0.05
CA ALA A 87 13.72 -10.11 1.30
C ALA A 87 14.00 -9.05 2.40
N ASP A 88 15.07 -8.26 2.25
CA ASP A 88 15.51 -7.28 3.25
C ASP A 88 15.02 -5.84 2.98
N THR A 89 14.23 -5.63 1.92
CA THR A 89 13.80 -4.29 1.47
C THR A 89 12.29 -4.24 1.24
N HIS A 90 11.62 -3.29 1.86
CA HIS A 90 10.20 -3.04 1.67
C HIS A 90 9.99 -1.62 1.19
N ALA A 91 9.01 -1.41 0.30
CA ALA A 91 8.56 -0.11 -0.10
C ALA A 91 7.04 -0.04 0.01
N VAL A 92 6.52 1.10 0.47
CA VAL A 92 5.09 1.37 0.53
C VAL A 92 4.81 2.58 -0.34
N VAL A 93 3.88 2.46 -1.29
CA VAL A 93 3.39 3.61 -2.05
C VAL A 93 2.02 3.98 -1.52
N SER A 94 1.89 5.22 -1.08
CA SER A 94 0.68 5.80 -0.51
C SER A 94 0.16 6.91 -1.42
N PHE A 95 -1.07 6.77 -1.91
CA PHE A 95 -1.81 7.79 -2.63
C PHE A 95 -2.72 8.58 -1.69
N HIS A 96 -2.81 9.86 -1.94
CA HIS A 96 -3.81 10.77 -1.42
C HIS A 96 -4.44 11.52 -2.60
N VAL A 97 -5.73 11.32 -2.81
CA VAL A 97 -6.52 11.97 -3.85
C VAL A 97 -7.59 12.83 -3.20
N VAL A 98 -7.68 14.09 -3.61
CA VAL A 98 -8.72 15.02 -3.18
C VAL A 98 -9.39 15.60 -4.42
N CYS A 99 -10.71 15.45 -4.51
CA CYS A 99 -11.51 16.00 -5.60
C CYS A 99 -12.23 17.26 -5.14
N THR A 100 -12.13 18.35 -5.89
CA THR A 100 -12.81 19.61 -5.58
C THR A 100 -13.70 20.05 -6.73
N PRO A 101 -14.70 20.92 -6.50
CA PRO A 101 -15.44 21.56 -7.59
C PRO A 101 -14.49 22.30 -8.55
N GLY A 102 -14.76 22.21 -9.85
CA GLY A 102 -14.09 22.99 -10.88
C GLY A 102 -14.73 24.36 -11.05
N GLU A 103 -14.43 25.03 -12.17
CA GLU A 103 -15.06 26.32 -12.51
C GLU A 103 -16.60 26.20 -12.57
N ASN A 104 -17.10 25.11 -13.17
CA ASN A 104 -18.51 24.76 -13.17
C ASN A 104 -18.79 23.68 -12.11
N ALA A 105 -19.09 24.11 -10.89
CA ALA A 105 -19.27 23.21 -9.74
C ALA A 105 -20.32 22.10 -9.91
N THR A 106 -21.24 22.24 -10.88
CA THR A 106 -22.31 21.25 -11.14
C THR A 106 -21.82 20.00 -11.86
N ASN A 107 -20.89 20.12 -12.82
CA ASN A 107 -20.48 19.00 -13.69
C ASN A 107 -18.97 18.97 -13.96
N GLN A 108 -18.19 19.82 -13.30
CA GLN A 108 -16.74 19.83 -13.42
C GLN A 108 -16.10 19.73 -12.05
N SER A 109 -15.00 19.00 -12.01
CA SER A 109 -14.18 18.84 -10.82
C SER A 109 -12.70 18.80 -11.18
N ILE A 110 -11.88 19.02 -10.16
CA ILE A 110 -10.42 18.93 -10.25
C ILE A 110 -10.00 17.86 -9.26
N ALA A 111 -9.20 16.88 -9.70
CA ALA A 111 -8.56 15.93 -8.81
C ALA A 111 -7.12 16.35 -8.54
N TYR A 112 -6.79 16.54 -7.27
CA TYR A 112 -5.43 16.74 -6.78
C TYR A 112 -4.90 15.42 -6.23
N VAL A 113 -3.74 14.99 -6.70
CA VAL A 113 -3.18 13.67 -6.40
C VAL A 113 -1.76 13.81 -5.93
N ASN A 114 -1.46 13.23 -4.79
CA ASN A 114 -0.11 13.07 -4.29
C ASN A 114 0.16 11.58 -4.05
N ALA A 115 1.31 11.10 -4.48
CA ALA A 115 1.80 9.77 -4.16
C ALA A 115 3.17 9.87 -3.48
N VAL A 116 3.32 9.21 -2.34
CA VAL A 116 4.57 9.14 -1.58
C VAL A 116 5.04 7.70 -1.52
N GLN A 117 6.34 7.49 -1.76
CA GLN A 117 7.01 6.22 -1.59
C GLN A 117 7.85 6.26 -0.31
N ASP A 118 7.56 5.36 0.61
CA ASP A 118 8.35 5.11 1.79
C ASP A 118 9.20 3.84 1.60
N GLY A 119 10.50 3.95 1.82
CA GLY A 119 11.43 2.82 1.78
C GLY A 119 11.79 2.36 3.19
N TYR A 120 11.81 1.05 3.40
CA TYR A 120 12.20 0.40 4.65
C TYR A 120 13.28 -0.64 4.38
N ALA A 121 14.27 -0.70 5.26
CA ALA A 121 15.30 -1.71 5.21
C ALA A 121 15.45 -2.39 6.57
N LEU A 122 15.94 -3.61 6.49
CA LEU A 122 16.21 -4.46 7.63
C LEU A 122 17.50 -4.03 8.34
N LYS A 123 17.37 -3.46 9.53
CA LYS A 123 18.52 -3.15 10.38
C LYS A 123 18.81 -4.33 11.29
N LYS A 124 19.88 -5.08 10.98
CA LYS A 124 20.44 -6.11 11.86
C LYS A 124 21.36 -5.44 12.89
N SER A 125 21.02 -5.52 14.17
CA SER A 125 21.89 -5.05 15.25
C SER A 125 22.39 -6.24 16.08
N ASP A 126 23.72 -6.39 16.20
CA ASP A 126 24.34 -7.38 17.07
C ASP A 126 24.48 -6.79 18.49
N THR A 127 23.64 -7.20 19.44
CA THR A 127 23.80 -6.83 20.86
C THR A 127 24.55 -7.92 21.61
N SER A 128 25.72 -7.61 22.15
CA SER A 128 26.49 -8.54 23.01
C SER A 128 26.21 -8.28 24.49
N ALA A 129 25.82 -9.30 25.25
CA ALA A 129 25.66 -9.21 26.71
C ALA A 129 26.93 -9.72 27.40
N SER A 130 27.66 -8.83 28.08
CA SER A 130 28.80 -9.21 28.92
C SER A 130 28.32 -9.54 30.34
N VAL A 131 28.57 -10.76 30.82
CA VAL A 131 28.30 -11.13 32.21
C VAL A 131 29.55 -10.84 33.05
N GLY A 132 29.45 -9.86 33.96
CA GLY A 132 30.50 -9.55 34.92
C GLY A 132 30.47 -10.53 36.09
N LEU A 133 31.52 -11.34 36.26
CA LEU A 133 31.71 -12.18 37.44
C LEU A 133 32.68 -11.45 38.39
N SER A 134 32.14 -10.84 39.45
CA SER A 134 32.82 -9.86 40.32
C SER A 134 33.98 -10.39 41.18
N VAL A 135 34.58 -11.54 40.88
CA VAL A 135 35.73 -12.07 41.64
C VAL A 135 36.85 -12.63 40.75
N LEU A 136 36.61 -12.94 39.46
CA LEU A 136 37.60 -13.67 38.64
C LEU A 136 37.73 -13.21 37.17
N GLY A 137 37.14 -12.08 36.79
CA GLY A 137 37.23 -11.54 35.44
C GLY A 137 36.00 -11.84 34.59
N SER A 138 35.72 -10.95 33.64
CA SER A 138 34.55 -11.01 32.76
C SER A 138 34.73 -12.09 31.69
N LEU A 139 33.78 -13.03 31.61
CA LEU A 139 33.67 -13.95 30.49
C LEU A 139 32.64 -13.39 29.50
N SER A 140 33.12 -12.80 28.40
CA SER A 140 32.26 -12.40 27.30
C SER A 140 31.89 -13.63 26.47
N LEU A 141 30.71 -14.20 26.70
CA LEU A 141 30.12 -15.12 25.75
C LEU A 141 29.47 -14.28 24.64
N PRO A 142 29.81 -14.48 23.35
CA PRO A 142 29.10 -13.84 22.25
C PRO A 142 27.71 -14.47 22.14
N ILE A 143 26.77 -14.00 22.95
CA ILE A 143 25.35 -14.29 22.74
C ILE A 143 24.92 -13.42 21.57
N ARG A 144 24.97 -14.00 20.37
CA ARG A 144 24.53 -13.33 19.14
C ARG A 144 23.01 -13.18 19.18
N SER A 145 22.53 -12.08 19.77
CA SER A 145 21.17 -11.59 19.60
C SER A 145 21.15 -10.73 18.34
N ASN A 146 20.61 -11.25 17.25
CA ASN A 146 20.26 -10.44 16.09
C ASN A 146 18.89 -9.83 16.37
N SER A 147 18.82 -8.52 16.62
CA SER A 147 17.54 -7.83 16.51
C SER A 147 17.35 -7.42 15.06
N ASP A 148 16.28 -7.93 14.48
CA ASP A 148 15.84 -7.58 13.15
C ASP A 148 14.71 -6.55 13.27
N ALA A 149 14.93 -5.34 12.78
CA ALA A 149 13.93 -4.29 12.77
C ALA A 149 13.88 -3.59 11.41
N MET A 150 12.67 -3.44 10.85
CA MET A 150 12.47 -2.55 9.72
C MET A 150 12.56 -1.10 10.18
N VAL A 151 13.49 -0.35 9.60
CA VAL A 151 13.60 1.09 9.80
C VAL A 151 13.25 1.80 8.51
N LYS A 152 12.50 2.90 8.60
CA LYS A 152 12.23 3.77 7.46
C LYS A 152 13.52 4.46 7.05
N ILE A 153 13.99 4.19 5.83
CA ILE A 153 15.24 4.71 5.28
C ILE A 153 15.03 5.81 4.23
N SER A 154 13.84 5.90 3.63
CA SER A 154 13.48 6.96 2.69
C SER A 154 12.00 7.31 2.75
N SER A 155 11.67 8.54 2.37
CA SER A 155 10.31 9.05 2.18
C SER A 155 10.38 10.10 1.09
N GLU A 156 9.85 9.78 -0.07
CA GLU A 156 9.99 10.62 -1.25
C GLU A 156 8.66 10.69 -2.00
N THR A 157 8.28 11.88 -2.44
CA THR A 157 7.16 12.03 -3.37
C THR A 157 7.52 11.35 -4.69
N VAL A 158 6.60 10.52 -5.21
CA VAL A 158 6.79 9.84 -6.49
C VAL A 158 6.96 10.90 -7.58
N PRO A 159 8.04 10.85 -8.39
CA PRO A 159 8.31 11.87 -9.40
C PRO A 159 7.16 12.05 -10.39
N ALA A 160 6.89 13.32 -10.71
CA ALA A 160 5.94 13.70 -11.74
C ALA A 160 6.31 13.14 -13.13
N GLY A 161 5.32 13.08 -14.02
CA GLY A 161 5.45 12.59 -15.40
C GLY A 161 4.51 11.42 -15.68
N LYS A 162 5.00 10.40 -16.42
CA LYS A 162 4.19 9.26 -16.88
C LYS A 162 3.47 8.48 -15.79
N PHE A 163 3.87 8.63 -14.53
CA PHE A 163 3.18 8.02 -13.40
C PHE A 163 1.78 8.63 -13.22
N TYR A 164 1.70 9.95 -13.00
CA TYR A 164 0.44 10.66 -12.83
C TYR A 164 -0.37 10.67 -14.13
N ASP A 165 0.26 10.83 -15.29
CA ASP A 165 -0.44 10.79 -16.59
C ASP A 165 -1.20 9.46 -16.76
N ARG A 166 -0.57 8.33 -16.43
CA ARG A 166 -1.22 7.02 -16.52
C ARG A 166 -2.35 6.88 -15.52
N PHE A 167 -2.19 7.42 -14.32
CA PHE A 167 -3.23 7.42 -13.31
C PHE A 167 -4.45 8.23 -13.75
N PHE A 168 -4.26 9.47 -14.20
CA PHE A 168 -5.34 10.33 -14.69
C PHE A 168 -6.03 9.75 -15.92
N ASN A 169 -5.27 9.16 -16.87
CA ASN A 169 -5.87 8.46 -18.01
C ASN A 169 -6.74 7.26 -17.57
N LEU A 170 -6.33 6.53 -16.53
CA LEU A 170 -7.11 5.43 -15.99
C LEU A 170 -8.38 5.93 -15.27
N MET A 171 -8.29 7.05 -14.54
CA MET A 171 -9.48 7.72 -13.98
C MET A 171 -10.46 8.11 -15.08
N SER A 172 -9.97 8.78 -16.14
CA SER A 172 -10.78 9.14 -17.32
C SER A 172 -11.45 7.92 -17.94
N HIS A 173 -10.74 6.79 -18.02
CA HIS A 173 -11.33 5.55 -18.51
C HIS A 173 -12.52 5.12 -17.66
N TYR A 174 -12.37 5.05 -16.33
CA TYR A 174 -13.46 4.65 -15.43
C TYR A 174 -14.65 5.61 -15.42
N LEU A 175 -14.42 6.92 -15.60
CA LEU A 175 -15.50 7.91 -15.75
C LEU A 175 -16.35 7.71 -17.02
N ASN A 176 -15.73 7.18 -18.08
CA ASN A 176 -16.38 6.99 -19.38
C ASN A 176 -16.97 5.60 -19.56
N THR A 177 -16.43 4.56 -18.91
CA THR A 177 -16.84 3.16 -19.14
C THR A 177 -17.73 2.58 -18.06
N VAL A 178 -17.76 3.15 -16.85
CA VAL A 178 -18.65 2.67 -15.79
C VAL A 178 -20.02 3.35 -15.95
N PRO A 179 -21.12 2.59 -16.11
CA PRO A 179 -22.45 3.16 -16.11
C PRO A 179 -22.66 3.91 -14.81
N ARG A 180 -22.91 5.22 -14.92
CA ARG A 180 -23.34 6.04 -13.79
C ARG A 180 -24.62 5.40 -13.27
N SER A 181 -24.57 4.84 -12.07
CA SER A 181 -25.78 4.46 -11.35
C SER A 181 -26.48 5.75 -10.97
N SER A 182 -27.20 6.34 -11.92
CA SER A 182 -28.15 7.41 -11.60
C SER A 182 -29.11 6.84 -10.57
N PRO A 183 -29.46 7.60 -9.51
CA PRO A 183 -30.56 7.23 -8.65
C PRO A 183 -31.76 6.95 -9.57
N ILE A 184 -32.26 5.72 -9.56
CA ILE A 184 -33.56 5.44 -10.16
C ILE A 184 -34.51 6.28 -9.32
N ALA A 185 -35.02 7.38 -9.90
CA ALA A 185 -36.09 8.13 -9.27
C ALA A 185 -37.16 7.10 -8.92
N SER A 186 -37.58 7.05 -7.66
CA SER A 186 -38.59 6.12 -7.16
C SER A 186 -39.97 6.42 -7.77
N ASP A 187 -40.08 6.47 -9.09
CA ASP A 187 -41.33 6.31 -9.80
C ASP A 187 -41.68 4.82 -9.68
N GLU A 188 -42.65 4.57 -8.80
CA GLU A 188 -43.43 3.34 -8.63
C GLU A 188 -42.84 2.11 -9.35
N VAL A 189 -42.05 1.31 -8.63
CA VAL A 189 -41.61 -0.01 -9.11
C VAL A 189 -42.84 -0.88 -9.33
N LYS A 190 -43.39 -0.84 -10.54
CA LYS A 190 -44.52 -1.67 -10.95
C LYS A 190 -44.01 -3.04 -11.29
N SER A 191 -43.95 -3.91 -10.28
CA SER A 191 -43.71 -5.33 -10.46
C SER A 191 -44.87 -5.95 -11.25
N LYS A 192 -44.68 -6.10 -12.56
CA LYS A 192 -45.53 -6.96 -13.40
C LYS A 192 -45.09 -8.41 -13.12
N PRO A 193 -45.94 -9.25 -12.53
CA PRO A 193 -45.62 -10.67 -12.41
C PRO A 193 -45.36 -11.23 -13.81
N LEU A 194 -44.21 -11.88 -14.02
CA LEU A 194 -43.98 -12.63 -15.25
C LEU A 194 -45.04 -13.72 -15.34
N ALA A 195 -45.62 -13.89 -16.54
CA ALA A 195 -46.58 -14.95 -16.80
C ALA A 195 -45.95 -16.32 -16.47
N PRO A 196 -46.73 -17.29 -15.95
CA PRO A 196 -46.22 -18.61 -15.66
C PRO A 196 -45.61 -19.21 -16.94
N SER A 197 -44.40 -19.76 -16.79
CA SER A 197 -43.65 -20.40 -17.87
C SER A 197 -44.56 -21.38 -18.63
N LEU A 198 -44.74 -21.15 -19.93
CA LEU A 198 -45.28 -22.17 -20.80
C LEU A 198 -44.30 -23.35 -20.75
N ILE A 199 -44.80 -24.47 -20.25
CA ILE A 199 -44.10 -25.74 -20.19
C ILE A 199 -43.74 -26.08 -21.63
N VAL A 200 -42.48 -25.87 -22.00
CA VAL A 200 -41.97 -26.38 -23.28
C VAL A 200 -41.82 -27.87 -23.07
N SER A 201 -42.74 -28.66 -23.62
CA SER A 201 -42.59 -30.10 -23.73
C SER A 201 -41.32 -30.40 -24.54
N SER A 202 -40.21 -30.60 -23.84
CA SER A 202 -39.00 -31.19 -24.42
C SER A 202 -39.36 -32.59 -24.89
N PRO A 203 -39.02 -33.00 -26.13
CA PRO A 203 -39.29 -34.35 -26.57
C PRO A 203 -38.52 -35.33 -25.68
N GLU A 204 -39.24 -36.37 -25.28
CA GLU A 204 -38.79 -37.45 -24.42
C GLU A 204 -37.62 -38.20 -25.07
N LEU A 205 -36.41 -37.97 -24.58
CA LEU A 205 -35.30 -38.89 -24.78
C LEU A 205 -35.48 -40.03 -23.79
N THR A 206 -36.00 -41.14 -24.29
CA THR A 206 -36.10 -42.42 -23.59
C THR A 206 -34.72 -42.80 -23.03
N PRO A 207 -34.54 -42.95 -21.71
CA PRO A 207 -33.26 -43.38 -21.18
C PRO A 207 -33.14 -44.90 -21.31
N THR A 208 -32.23 -45.37 -22.17
CA THR A 208 -31.68 -46.72 -22.08
C THR A 208 -30.92 -46.87 -20.76
N PRO A 209 -31.18 -47.91 -19.94
CA PRO A 209 -30.52 -48.08 -18.66
C PRO A 209 -29.04 -48.45 -18.86
N ILE A 210 -28.15 -47.60 -18.35
CA ILE A 210 -26.75 -47.99 -18.08
C ILE A 210 -26.74 -48.65 -16.71
N VAL A 211 -26.46 -49.95 -16.68
CA VAL A 211 -26.21 -50.70 -15.44
C VAL A 211 -24.85 -50.25 -14.89
N VAL A 212 -24.86 -49.50 -13.80
CA VAL A 212 -23.65 -49.23 -12.99
C VAL A 212 -23.69 -50.17 -11.79
N GLN A 213 -22.75 -51.11 -11.74
CA GLN A 213 -22.50 -51.94 -10.56
C GLN A 213 -22.01 -51.07 -9.40
N ALA A 214 -22.63 -51.24 -8.24
CA ALA A 214 -22.20 -50.64 -6.99
C ALA A 214 -21.04 -51.43 -6.37
N PRO A 215 -20.04 -50.76 -5.79
CA PRO A 215 -19.38 -51.23 -4.60
C PRO A 215 -19.84 -50.47 -3.36
N GLU A 216 -19.85 -51.24 -2.28
CA GLU A 216 -20.29 -50.94 -0.92
C GLU A 216 -19.63 -49.72 -0.25
N ALA A 217 -20.47 -49.04 0.53
CA ALA A 217 -20.24 -48.54 1.88
C ALA A 217 -18.98 -47.71 2.16
N ALA A 218 -19.16 -46.39 2.28
CA ALA A 218 -18.36 -45.54 3.14
C ALA A 218 -19.28 -44.79 4.13
N THR A 219 -19.18 -45.23 5.37
CA THR A 219 -19.82 -44.75 6.59
C THR A 219 -19.69 -43.24 6.78
N ALA A 220 -20.78 -42.63 7.25
CA ALA A 220 -20.89 -41.24 7.67
C ALA A 220 -19.79 -40.85 8.69
N ILE A 221 -19.06 -39.77 8.42
CA ILE A 221 -18.27 -39.08 9.44
C ILE A 221 -19.12 -37.92 9.97
N GLN A 222 -19.52 -38.06 11.23
CA GLN A 222 -20.19 -37.03 12.00
C GLN A 222 -19.31 -35.79 12.20
N ALA A 223 -19.96 -34.65 12.23
CA ALA A 223 -19.40 -33.32 12.44
C ALA A 223 -18.55 -33.24 13.72
N SER A 224 -17.25 -33.03 13.54
CA SER A 224 -16.35 -32.49 14.57
C SER A 224 -16.63 -31.00 14.75
N GLY A 225 -17.66 -30.69 15.54
CA GLY A 225 -18.02 -29.32 15.93
C GLY A 225 -17.84 -29.03 17.43
N ALA A 226 -17.82 -30.06 18.28
CA ALA A 226 -17.85 -29.89 19.74
C ALA A 226 -16.45 -29.73 20.40
N ALA A 227 -15.35 -29.99 19.70
CA ALA A 227 -14.00 -29.92 20.28
C ALA A 227 -13.35 -28.52 20.21
N ALA A 228 -13.91 -27.60 19.42
CA ALA A 228 -13.35 -26.25 19.26
C ALA A 228 -13.79 -25.28 20.37
N GLU A 229 -14.94 -25.50 21.00
CA GLU A 229 -15.43 -24.63 22.10
C GLU A 229 -14.74 -24.92 23.43
N THR A 230 -14.40 -26.17 23.75
CA THR A 230 -13.71 -26.53 25.00
C THR A 230 -12.30 -25.96 25.07
N LYS A 231 -11.61 -25.79 23.93
CA LYS A 231 -10.25 -25.22 23.89
C LYS A 231 -10.23 -23.70 24.11
N ARG A 232 -11.32 -23.00 23.74
CA ARG A 232 -11.42 -21.54 23.89
C ARG A 232 -11.74 -21.12 25.33
N GLN A 233 -12.48 -21.94 26.08
CA GLN A 233 -12.77 -21.69 27.50
C GLN A 233 -11.58 -22.00 28.43
N ALA A 234 -10.72 -22.97 28.08
CA ALA A 234 -9.53 -23.28 28.88
C ALA A 234 -8.43 -22.19 28.81
N GLN A 235 -8.34 -21.44 27.68
CA GLN A 235 -7.35 -20.36 27.54
C GLN A 235 -7.76 -19.05 28.22
N ALA A 236 -9.06 -18.81 28.42
CA ALA A 236 -9.53 -17.63 29.17
C ALA A 236 -9.25 -17.75 30.68
N ALA A 237 -9.44 -18.94 31.26
CA ALA A 237 -9.20 -19.18 32.69
C ALA A 237 -7.71 -19.12 33.09
N ALA A 238 -6.78 -19.39 32.15
CA ALA A 238 -5.34 -19.33 32.41
C ALA A 238 -4.80 -17.90 32.49
N SER A 239 -5.45 -16.91 31.86
CA SER A 239 -5.06 -15.50 31.95
C SER A 239 -5.49 -14.83 33.26
N GLU A 240 -6.55 -15.31 33.92
CA GLU A 240 -7.04 -14.75 35.19
C GLU A 240 -6.21 -15.22 36.40
N ALA A 241 -5.60 -16.40 36.34
CA ALA A 241 -4.79 -16.93 37.44
C ALA A 241 -3.40 -16.28 37.58
N VAL A 242 -2.86 -15.67 36.52
CA VAL A 242 -1.53 -15.03 36.54
C VAL A 242 -1.60 -13.59 37.08
N ALA A 243 -2.76 -12.93 37.03
CA ALA A 243 -2.93 -11.57 37.57
C ALA A 243 -3.08 -11.51 39.11
N ALA A 244 -3.35 -12.65 39.77
CA ALA A 244 -3.63 -12.71 41.21
C ALA A 244 -2.39 -12.99 42.09
N SER A 245 -1.18 -13.05 41.54
CA SER A 245 0.06 -13.31 42.30
C SER A 245 1.13 -12.23 42.08
N ALA A 246 0.76 -10.98 42.34
CA ALA A 246 1.72 -9.91 42.62
C ALA A 246 1.75 -9.64 44.14
N PRO A 247 2.91 -9.65 44.82
CA PRO A 247 2.98 -9.32 46.23
C PRO A 247 2.89 -7.79 46.42
N ASN A 248 1.94 -7.34 47.23
CA ASN A 248 1.82 -5.96 47.70
C ASN A 248 3.02 -5.58 48.58
N GLY A 249 3.96 -4.81 48.03
CA GLY A 249 4.99 -4.10 48.79
C GLY A 249 4.49 -2.72 49.22
N THR A 250 4.00 -2.62 50.46
CA THR A 250 3.71 -1.33 51.12
C THR A 250 5.00 -0.72 51.65
N SER A 251 5.39 0.45 51.17
CA SER A 251 6.36 1.33 51.85
C SER A 251 5.77 2.74 51.94
N ALA A 252 5.39 3.12 53.17
CA ALA A 252 5.03 4.48 53.54
C ALA A 252 6.28 5.38 53.63
N PRO A 253 6.18 6.70 53.41
CA PRO A 253 7.24 7.62 53.79
C PRO A 253 7.04 8.07 55.25
N ALA A 254 8.11 8.05 56.02
CA ALA A 254 8.23 8.76 57.29
C ALA A 254 9.24 9.90 57.12
N HIS A 255 8.78 11.10 57.53
CA HIS A 255 9.50 12.35 57.82
C HIS A 255 10.40 12.99 56.75
#